data_AF-A0A0S8JI69-F1
#
_entry.id   AF-A0A0S8JI69-F1
#
_cell.length_a   1.000
_cell.length_b   1.000
_cell.length_c   1.000
_cell.angle_alpha   90.00
_cell.angle_beta   90.00
_cell.angle_gamma   90.00
#
_symmetry.space_group_name_H-M   'P 1'
#
loop_
_entity.id
_entity.type
_entity.pdbx_description
1 polymer ?
#
loop_
_entity_poly.entity_id
_entity_poly.type
_entity_poly.pdbx_seq_one_letter_code
_entity_poly.pdbx_strand_id
1 'polypeptide(L)'
;MTGSRLRGEISRQFKGYADQLGLENFTFHNLRDTYASWLVQKGINLKVIQELLGHDAIQTTMIYAHLAPGNKRQAAKVIGKMMWDKVV
;
A
#
# COMPACT_ATOMS: atom_id res chain seq x y z
N MET A 1 32.30 0.85 -8.27
CA MET A 1 31.27 1.88 -7.96
C MET A 1 30.51 1.43 -6.72
N THR A 2 30.53 2.20 -5.62
CA THR A 2 29.80 1.84 -4.38
C THR A 2 28.28 1.99 -4.60
N GLY A 3 27.47 1.09 -4.00
CA GLY A 3 26.02 1.05 -4.21
C GLY A 3 25.25 2.31 -3.80
N SER A 4 25.81 3.11 -2.89
CA SER A 4 25.22 4.40 -2.48
C SER A 4 25.24 5.45 -3.59
N ARG A 5 26.29 5.47 -4.42
CA ARG A 5 26.39 6.40 -5.57
C ARG A 5 25.38 6.06 -6.66
N LEU A 6 25.18 4.78 -6.94
CA LEU A 6 24.23 4.33 -7.96
C LEU A 6 22.79 4.71 -7.58
N ARG A 7 22.41 4.55 -6.31
CA ARG A 7 21.08 4.93 -5.82
C ARG A 7 20.82 6.43 -5.99
N GLY A 8 21.78 7.28 -5.63
CA GLY A 8 21.66 8.73 -5.77
C GLY A 8 21.55 9.19 -7.24
N GLU A 9 22.24 8.50 -8.15
CA GLU A 9 22.16 8.75 -9.58
C GLU A 9 20.77 8.41 -10.13
N ILE A 10 20.26 7.22 -9.83
CA ILE A 10 18.93 6.78 -10.28
C ILE A 10 17.84 7.72 -9.77
N SER A 11 17.89 8.12 -8.50
CA SER A 11 16.92 9.06 -7.93
C SER A 11 16.95 10.43 -8.62
N ARG A 12 18.14 10.93 -8.99
CA ARG A 12 18.28 12.19 -9.73
C ARG A 12 17.72 12.10 -11.13
N GLN A 13 18.03 11.04 -11.86
CA GLN A 13 17.52 10.84 -13.22
C GLN A 13 16.00 10.70 -13.21
N PHE A 14 15.46 9.91 -12.29
CA PHE A 14 14.01 9.77 -12.10
C PHE A 14 13.33 11.11 -11.85
N LYS A 15 13.89 11.93 -10.94
CA LYS A 15 13.38 13.27 -10.69
C LYS A 15 13.43 14.14 -11.95
N GLY A 16 14.53 14.09 -12.71
CA GLY A 16 14.65 14.82 -13.97
C GLY A 16 13.54 14.48 -14.98
N TYR A 17 13.18 13.21 -15.11
CA TYR A 17 12.04 12.80 -15.95
C TYR A 17 10.69 13.26 -15.39
N ALA A 18 10.50 13.17 -14.06
CA ALA A 18 9.28 13.65 -13.42
C ALA A 18 9.07 15.17 -13.64
N ASP A 19 10.14 15.96 -13.49
CA ASP A 19 10.14 17.40 -13.72
C ASP A 19 9.79 17.73 -15.18
N GLN A 20 10.34 16.99 -16.15
CA GLN A 20 10.01 17.13 -17.58
C GLN A 20 8.54 16.84 -17.90
N LEU A 21 7.91 15.94 -17.14
CA LEU A 21 6.50 15.61 -17.25
C LEU A 21 5.59 16.57 -16.46
N GLY A 22 6.16 17.57 -15.77
CA GLY A 22 5.41 18.52 -14.95
C GLY A 22 4.87 17.91 -13.65
N LEU A 23 5.45 16.81 -13.16
CA LEU A 23 5.03 16.15 -11.92
C LEU A 23 5.74 16.79 -10.71
N GLU A 24 5.02 17.61 -9.95
CA GLU A 24 5.57 18.26 -8.76
C GLU A 24 5.86 17.27 -7.64
N ASN A 25 7.05 17.38 -7.03
CA ASN A 25 7.47 16.60 -5.86
C ASN A 25 7.34 15.07 -6.01
N PHE A 26 7.46 14.56 -7.23
CA PHE A 26 7.28 13.13 -7.52
C PHE A 26 8.58 12.34 -7.39
N THR A 27 8.54 11.28 -6.60
CA THR A 27 9.68 10.43 -6.24
C THR A 27 9.30 8.95 -6.27
N PHE A 28 10.29 8.06 -6.11
CA PHE A 28 10.04 6.62 -5.93
C PHE A 28 9.14 6.31 -4.71
N HIS A 29 9.06 7.20 -3.71
CA HIS A 29 8.15 7.01 -2.59
C HIS A 29 6.69 7.06 -3.04
N ASN A 30 6.34 7.97 -3.95
CA ASN A 30 4.97 8.06 -4.48
C ASN A 30 4.54 6.79 -5.23
N LEU A 31 5.49 6.12 -5.91
CA LEU A 31 5.24 4.82 -6.54
C LEU A 31 4.97 3.73 -5.49
N ARG A 32 5.73 3.72 -4.39
CA ARG A 32 5.50 2.82 -3.25
C ARG A 32 4.13 3.06 -2.61
N ASP A 33 3.74 4.31 -2.47
CA ASP A 33 2.44 4.69 -1.90
C ASP A 33 1.28 4.27 -2.80
N THR A 34 1.45 4.42 -4.12
CA THR A 34 0.48 3.96 -5.12
C THR A 34 0.32 2.44 -5.07
N TYR A 35 1.42 1.70 -5.00
CA TYR A 35 1.41 0.24 -4.87
C TYR A 35 0.68 -0.22 -3.60
N ALA A 36 1.01 0.38 -2.44
CA ALA A 36 0.34 0.08 -1.18
C ALA A 36 -1.17 0.38 -1.24
N SER A 37 -1.53 1.53 -1.80
CA SER A 37 -2.92 1.98 -1.96
C SER A 37 -3.74 1.00 -2.79
N TRP A 38 -3.22 0.53 -3.92
CA TRP A 38 -3.91 -0.46 -4.76
C TRP A 38 -4.12 -1.80 -4.07
N LEU A 39 -3.11 -2.29 -3.35
CA LEU A 39 -3.25 -3.55 -2.60
C LEU A 39 -4.33 -3.45 -1.52
N VAL A 40 -4.36 -2.34 -0.78
CA VAL A 40 -5.40 -2.12 0.24
C VAL A 40 -6.78 -2.03 -0.39
N GLN A 41 -6.95 -1.30 -1.49
CA GLN A 41 -8.23 -1.19 -2.21
C GLN A 41 -8.71 -2.54 -2.75
N LYS A 42 -7.77 -3.43 -3.13
CA LYS A 42 -8.07 -4.82 -3.53
C LYS A 42 -8.41 -5.72 -2.34
N GLY A 43 -8.42 -5.20 -1.12
CA GLY A 43 -8.76 -5.93 0.10
C GLY A 43 -7.65 -6.84 0.61
N ILE A 44 -6.40 -6.64 0.16
CA ILE A 44 -5.26 -7.40 0.66
C ILE A 44 -4.98 -7.00 2.12
N ASN A 45 -4.63 -7.98 2.94
CA ASN A 45 -4.37 -7.79 4.36
C ASN A 45 -3.16 -6.86 4.59
N LEU A 46 -3.32 -5.86 5.48
CA LEU A 46 -2.27 -4.87 5.79
C LEU A 46 -0.96 -5.49 6.30
N LYS A 47 -1.00 -6.65 6.97
CA LYS A 47 0.20 -7.37 7.40
C LYS A 47 0.98 -7.93 6.21
N VAL A 48 0.28 -8.49 5.23
CA VAL A 48 0.90 -8.96 3.97
C VAL A 48 1.51 -7.77 3.22
N ILE A 49 0.80 -6.65 3.16
CA ILE A 49 1.31 -5.43 2.53
C ILE A 49 2.54 -4.90 3.27
N GLN A 50 2.58 -4.94 4.61
CA GLN A 50 3.74 -4.57 5.41
C GLN A 50 4.98 -5.37 5.00
N GLU A 51 4.84 -6.68 4.85
CA GLU A 51 5.92 -7.60 4.48
C GLU A 51 6.39 -7.36 3.04
N LEU A 52 5.45 -7.18 2.09
CA LEU A 52 5.77 -6.86 0.69
C LEU A 52 6.53 -5.53 0.55
N LEU A 53 6.17 -4.54 1.37
CA LEU A 53 6.84 -3.26 1.41
C LEU A 53 8.17 -3.33 2.18
N GLY A 54 8.34 -4.28 3.10
CA GLY A 54 9.47 -4.34 4.02
C GLY A 54 9.43 -3.19 5.04
N HIS A 55 8.24 -2.87 5.58
CA HIS A 55 8.13 -1.93 6.69
C HIS A 55 8.43 -2.63 8.02
N ASP A 56 9.36 -2.08 8.79
CA ASP A 56 9.70 -2.62 10.12
C ASP A 56 8.51 -2.56 11.09
N ALA A 57 7.76 -1.47 11.03
CA ALA A 57 6.61 -1.19 11.88
C ALA A 57 5.30 -1.25 11.08
N ILE A 58 4.29 -1.95 11.61
CA ILE A 58 2.97 -2.03 10.97
C ILE A 58 2.30 -0.64 10.89
N GLN A 59 2.60 0.25 11.84
CA GLN A 59 2.10 1.62 11.91
C GLN A 59 2.38 2.40 10.62
N THR A 60 3.54 2.17 9.99
CA THR A 60 3.89 2.79 8.70
C THR A 60 2.96 2.33 7.58
N THR A 61 2.49 1.08 7.62
CA THR A 61 1.53 0.54 6.64
C THR A 61 0.09 0.95 6.98
N MET A 62 -0.22 1.16 8.27
CA MET A 62 -1.56 1.53 8.73
C MET A 62 -2.05 2.87 8.16
N ILE A 63 -1.16 3.74 7.67
CA ILE A 63 -1.56 4.97 6.98
C ILE A 63 -2.50 4.70 5.80
N TYR A 64 -2.38 3.52 5.16
CA TYR A 64 -3.22 3.10 4.03
C TYR A 64 -4.55 2.47 4.44
N ALA A 65 -4.75 2.13 5.71
CA ALA A 65 -5.90 1.34 6.17
C ALA A 65 -7.27 1.96 5.80
N HIS A 66 -7.34 3.27 5.69
CA HIS A 66 -8.55 4.00 5.31
C HIS A 66 -9.00 3.73 3.87
N LEU A 67 -8.11 3.24 3.00
CA LEU A 67 -8.42 2.87 1.62
C LEU A 67 -9.03 1.47 1.51
N ALA A 68 -9.15 0.75 2.63
CA ALA A 68 -9.68 -0.61 2.61
C ALA A 68 -11.12 -0.58 2.11
N PRO A 69 -11.54 -1.57 1.30
CA PRO A 69 -12.93 -1.69 0.89
C PRO A 69 -13.82 -1.70 2.15
N GLY A 70 -14.90 -0.93 2.11
CA GLY A 70 -15.81 -0.69 3.23
C GLY A 70 -16.52 -1.97 3.70
N ASN A 71 -15.81 -2.81 4.45
CA ASN A 71 -16.21 -4.18 4.73
C ASN A 71 -16.82 -4.38 6.12
N LYS A 72 -16.96 -3.35 6.97
CA LYS A 72 -17.48 -3.54 8.34
C LYS A 72 -18.86 -4.21 8.34
N ARG A 73 -19.77 -3.73 7.48
CA ARG A 73 -21.13 -4.27 7.36
C ARG A 73 -21.17 -5.63 6.66
N GLN A 74 -20.26 -5.87 5.72
CA GLN A 74 -20.19 -7.12 4.97
C GLN A 74 -19.56 -8.24 5.81
N ALA A 75 -18.52 -7.92 6.58
CA ALA A 75 -17.91 -8.80 7.57
C ALA A 75 -18.92 -9.23 8.66
N ALA A 76 -19.73 -8.29 9.17
CA ALA A 76 -20.78 -8.61 10.12
C ALA A 76 -21.83 -9.58 9.53
N LYS A 77 -22.16 -9.45 8.24
CA LYS A 77 -23.10 -10.37 7.56
C LYS A 77 -22.57 -11.80 7.45
N VAL A 78 -21.25 -12.00 7.33
CA VAL A 78 -20.64 -13.34 7.23
C VAL A 78 -20.92 -14.16 8.49
N ILE A 79 -20.70 -13.58 9.67
CA ILE A 79 -20.97 -14.25 10.95
C ILE A 79 -22.46 -14.48 11.13
N GLY A 80 -23.32 -13.51 10.82
CA GLY A 80 -24.77 -13.66 10.95
C GLY A 80 -25.31 -14.83 10.13
N LYS A 81 -24.83 -14.99 8.87
CA LYS A 81 -25.20 -16.12 8.01
C LYS A 81 -24.68 -17.44 8.57
N MET A 82 -23.40 -17.52 8.94
CA MET A 82 -22.79 -18.74 9.47
C MET A 82 -23.46 -19.23 10.76
N MET A 83 -23.89 -18.30 11.63
CA MET A 83 -24.58 -18.67 12.87
C MET A 83 -26.00 -19.17 12.61
N TRP A 84 -26.71 -18.58 11.66
CA TRP A 84 -28.07 -19.03 11.30
C TRP A 84 -28.06 -20.41 10.61
N ASP A 85 -27.11 -20.65 9.70
CA ASP A 85 -26.95 -21.93 8.98
C ASP A 85 -26.58 -23.12 9.89
N LYS A 86 -26.21 -22.88 11.16
CA LYS A 86 -25.89 -23.92 12.15
C LYS A 86 -27.02 -24.21 13.15
N VAL A 87 -28.06 -23.38 13.17
CA VAL A 87 -29.15 -23.43 14.17
C VAL A 87 -30.47 -23.92 13.56
N VAL A 88 -30.57 -23.95 12.24
CA VAL A 88 -31.68 -24.53 11.46
C VAL A 88 -31.12 -25.70 10.64
#